data_AF-A0A5M8P2Y3-F1
#
_entry.id   AF-A0A5M8P2Y3-F1
#
_cell.length_a   1.000
_cell.length_b   1.000
_cell.length_c   1.000
_cell.angle_alpha   90.00
_cell.angle_beta   90.00
_cell.angle_gamma   90.00
#
_symmetry.space_group_name_H-M   'P 1'
#
loop_
_entity.id
_entity.type
_entity.pdbx_description
1 polymer ?
#
loop_
_entity_poly.entity_id
_entity_poly.type
_entity_poly.pdbx_seq_one_letter_code
_entity_poly.pdbx_strand_id
1 'polypeptide(L)'
;MKNKIQLSQLLELLPTYVSLFYVDYRDDLRDHIDGLQSCVSCNSLDKIYEEVSDAYLESELESLKSYKKELQNDVETKYGLYEETAYRLVFETYSDEIEGALYERDNSDVVKDLLKNTGDFSIFIDTGLEIEDGSYRWERSEQTQWLRKIKRKLKITSSQWDNNIRLMLSQASYGGNLVVYLYDSVQNMLTDNEKDWESVSFTNPAIAIINTACGSGDHTHLKGHTFSMPFVRANLFIDKYFKYNYVSAVCDMTQDWCEDSIAVFSYDSVKGKKSTISPLADQALQDRKYAEIFKKGGCTFGDMDMTRHRDIYYINDFPCGSKCPHCGTFWID
;
A
#
# COMPACT_ATOMS: atom_id res chain seq x y z
N MET A 1 -39.64 -12.05 -48.70
CA MET A 1 -38.25 -12.20 -48.22
C MET A 1 -37.96 -11.01 -47.31
N LYS A 2 -38.09 -11.15 -45.99
CA LYS A 2 -37.57 -10.13 -45.06
C LYS A 2 -36.05 -10.29 -45.09
N ASN A 3 -35.32 -9.21 -45.37
CA ASN A 3 -33.85 -9.20 -45.31
C ASN A 3 -33.43 -9.80 -43.97
N LYS A 4 -32.62 -10.87 -44.02
CA LYS A 4 -32.04 -11.48 -42.82
C LYS A 4 -31.05 -10.46 -42.26
N ILE A 5 -31.38 -9.85 -41.11
CA ILE A 5 -30.50 -8.87 -40.46
C ILE A 5 -29.15 -9.56 -40.22
N GLN A 6 -28.08 -8.88 -40.61
CA GLN A 6 -26.71 -9.36 -40.46
C GLN A 6 -26.08 -8.80 -39.19
N LEU A 7 -25.12 -9.54 -38.61
CA LEU A 7 -24.35 -9.13 -37.43
C LEU A 7 -23.79 -7.70 -37.55
N SER A 8 -23.20 -7.34 -38.69
CA SER A 8 -22.63 -6.00 -38.91
C SER A 8 -23.64 -4.87 -38.67
N GLN A 9 -24.90 -5.09 -39.04
CA GLN A 9 -25.97 -4.11 -38.86
C GLN A 9 -26.37 -3.95 -37.39
N LEU A 10 -26.20 -5.01 -36.58
CA LEU A 10 -26.40 -4.98 -35.13
C LEU A 10 -25.23 -4.26 -34.45
N LEU A 11 -23.99 -4.57 -34.84
CA LEU A 11 -22.80 -3.95 -34.27
C LEU A 11 -22.70 -2.43 -34.55
N GLU A 12 -23.29 -1.96 -35.65
CA GLU A 12 -23.44 -0.53 -35.96
C GLU A 12 -24.40 0.22 -35.01
N LEU A 13 -25.29 -0.49 -34.32
CA LEU A 13 -26.21 0.09 -33.34
C LEU A 13 -25.63 0.15 -31.93
N LEU A 14 -24.60 -0.66 -31.65
CA LEU A 14 -23.93 -0.61 -30.37
C LEU A 14 -23.19 0.73 -30.17
N PRO A 15 -23.14 1.27 -28.94
CA PRO A 15 -22.36 2.46 -28.62
C PRO A 15 -20.88 2.30 -29.02
N THR A 16 -20.21 3.41 -29.37
CA THR A 16 -18.77 3.40 -29.72
C THR A 16 -17.89 3.00 -28.53
N TYR A 17 -18.31 3.37 -27.32
CA TYR A 17 -17.65 3.04 -26.05
C TYR A 17 -18.71 2.63 -25.03
N VAL A 18 -18.36 1.70 -24.16
CA VAL A 18 -19.20 1.23 -23.06
C VAL A 18 -18.40 1.20 -21.76
N SER A 19 -19.12 1.18 -20.64
CA SER A 19 -18.56 0.96 -19.30
C SER A 19 -19.24 -0.29 -18.77
N LEU A 20 -18.53 -1.41 -18.71
CA LEU A 20 -19.09 -2.64 -18.16
C LEU A 20 -19.07 -2.63 -16.63
N PHE A 21 -18.13 -1.91 -16.05
CA PHE A 21 -18.01 -1.75 -14.62
C PHE A 21 -18.46 -0.37 -14.15
N TYR A 22 -19.04 -0.33 -12.94
CA TYR A 22 -19.33 0.89 -12.21
C TYR A 22 -18.67 0.83 -10.83
N VAL A 23 -17.78 1.78 -10.56
CA VAL A 23 -17.16 1.98 -9.24
C VAL A 23 -17.82 3.20 -8.60
N ASP A 24 -18.43 3.04 -7.42
CA ASP A 24 -18.97 4.19 -6.69
C ASP A 24 -17.81 5.08 -6.23
N TYR A 25 -18.02 6.40 -6.20
CA TYR A 25 -17.00 7.36 -5.76
C TYR A 25 -16.60 7.18 -4.28
N ARG A 26 -17.38 6.40 -3.51
CA ARG A 26 -17.10 6.02 -2.12
C ARG A 26 -16.32 4.72 -1.99
N ASP A 27 -16.24 3.92 -3.06
CA ASP A 27 -15.50 2.68 -3.05
C ASP A 27 -14.02 2.97 -3.23
N ASP A 28 -13.20 2.43 -2.34
CA ASP A 28 -11.76 2.67 -2.28
C ASP A 28 -10.98 1.46 -1.76
N LEU A 29 -9.65 1.55 -1.74
CA LEU A 29 -8.74 0.50 -1.29
C LEU A 29 -8.08 0.79 0.06
N ARG A 30 -8.60 1.73 0.85
CA ARG A 30 -7.92 2.19 2.10
C ARG A 30 -7.81 1.10 3.16
N ASP A 31 -8.72 0.13 3.14
CA ASP A 31 -8.70 -1.03 4.02
C ASP A 31 -7.95 -2.24 3.41
N HIS A 32 -7.49 -2.14 2.16
CA HIS A 32 -6.75 -3.18 1.42
C HIS A 32 -5.22 -2.99 1.51
N ILE A 33 -4.72 -2.59 2.68
CA ILE A 33 -3.30 -2.22 2.87
C ILE A 33 -2.33 -3.36 2.52
N ASP A 34 -2.70 -4.61 2.78
CA ASP A 34 -1.86 -5.76 2.46
C ASP A 34 -1.72 -5.96 0.93
N GLY A 35 -2.82 -5.83 0.19
CA GLY A 35 -2.83 -5.87 -1.26
C GLY A 35 -2.03 -4.70 -1.85
N LEU A 36 -2.27 -3.48 -1.36
CA LEU A 36 -1.55 -2.29 -1.80
C LEU A 36 -0.04 -2.37 -1.53
N GLN A 37 0.38 -2.82 -0.35
CA GLN A 37 1.81 -3.02 -0.07
C GLN A 37 2.40 -4.10 -0.95
N SER A 38 1.67 -5.20 -1.20
CA SER A 38 2.12 -6.23 -2.14
C SER A 38 2.35 -5.64 -3.53
N CYS A 39 1.46 -4.75 -3.99
CA CYS A 39 1.63 -4.06 -5.26
C CYS A 39 2.90 -3.21 -5.28
N VAL A 40 3.15 -2.41 -4.23
CA VAL A 40 4.37 -1.59 -4.09
C VAL A 40 5.63 -2.45 -4.09
N SER A 41 5.62 -3.58 -3.39
CA SER A 41 6.77 -4.47 -3.25
C SER A 41 7.07 -5.28 -4.52
N CYS A 42 6.03 -5.77 -5.19
CA CYS A 42 6.15 -6.52 -6.45
C CYS A 42 6.28 -5.61 -7.67
N ASN A 43 6.04 -4.31 -7.51
CA ASN A 43 5.89 -3.37 -8.61
C ASN A 43 4.86 -3.92 -9.60
N SER A 44 3.62 -4.14 -9.17
CA SER A 44 2.55 -4.62 -10.05
C SER A 44 1.18 -4.44 -9.41
N LEU A 45 0.16 -4.10 -10.18
CA LEU A 45 -1.23 -4.02 -9.70
C LEU A 45 -1.95 -5.39 -9.69
N ASP A 46 -1.31 -6.46 -10.17
CA ASP A 46 -1.94 -7.78 -10.34
C ASP A 46 -2.65 -8.26 -9.07
N LYS A 47 -2.04 -8.02 -7.91
CA LYS A 47 -2.61 -8.47 -6.63
C LYS A 47 -3.97 -7.83 -6.35
N ILE A 48 -4.14 -6.55 -6.66
CA ILE A 48 -5.40 -5.84 -6.49
C ILE A 48 -6.40 -6.26 -7.58
N TYR A 49 -5.95 -6.44 -8.83
CA TYR A 49 -6.80 -7.01 -9.88
C TYR A 49 -7.40 -8.36 -9.47
N GLU A 50 -6.59 -9.26 -8.91
CA GLU A 50 -7.04 -10.55 -8.38
C GLU A 50 -8.06 -10.40 -7.24
N GLU A 51 -7.85 -9.45 -6.33
CA GLU A 51 -8.76 -9.23 -5.19
C GLU A 51 -10.11 -8.65 -5.59
N VAL A 52 -10.17 -7.79 -6.61
CA VAL A 52 -11.40 -7.10 -7.01
C VAL A 52 -12.16 -7.79 -8.14
N SER A 53 -11.51 -8.67 -8.91
CA SER A 53 -12.14 -9.29 -10.09
C SER A 53 -13.46 -9.99 -9.77
N ASP A 54 -13.52 -10.73 -8.66
CA ASP A 54 -14.74 -11.46 -8.28
C ASP A 54 -15.84 -10.53 -7.75
N ALA A 55 -15.46 -9.42 -7.11
CA ALA A 55 -16.39 -8.49 -6.50
C ALA A 55 -17.23 -7.70 -7.52
N TYR A 56 -16.71 -7.51 -8.73
CA TYR A 56 -17.35 -6.71 -9.78
C TYR A 56 -18.03 -7.55 -10.87
N LEU A 57 -17.97 -8.88 -10.78
CA LEU A 57 -18.58 -9.80 -11.74
C LEU A 57 -20.10 -9.58 -11.87
N GLU A 58 -20.81 -9.32 -10.77
CA GLU A 58 -22.25 -9.08 -10.82
C GLU A 58 -22.58 -7.77 -11.56
N SER A 59 -21.80 -6.70 -11.30
CA SER A 59 -21.95 -5.42 -11.99
C SER A 59 -21.72 -5.56 -13.50
N GLU A 60 -20.73 -6.35 -13.91
CA GLU A 60 -20.45 -6.62 -15.33
C GLU A 60 -21.65 -7.30 -16.01
N LEU A 61 -22.19 -8.36 -15.40
CA LEU A 61 -23.33 -9.10 -15.93
C LEU A 61 -24.59 -8.22 -16.05
N GLU A 62 -24.82 -7.34 -15.08
CA GLU A 62 -25.92 -6.38 -15.13
C GLU A 62 -25.75 -5.36 -16.26
N SER A 63 -24.54 -4.80 -16.44
CA SER A 63 -24.22 -3.87 -17.52
C SER A 63 -24.38 -4.51 -18.90
N LEU A 64 -23.84 -5.72 -19.10
CA LEU A 64 -23.98 -6.46 -20.35
C LEU A 64 -25.45 -6.71 -20.69
N LYS A 65 -26.25 -7.12 -19.70
CA LYS A 65 -27.69 -7.31 -19.87
C LYS A 65 -28.40 -6.00 -20.21
N SER A 66 -28.00 -4.88 -19.61
CA SER A 66 -28.56 -3.56 -19.92
C SER A 66 -28.27 -3.16 -21.37
N TYR A 67 -27.02 -3.23 -21.81
CA TYR A 67 -26.63 -2.90 -23.18
C TYR A 67 -27.30 -3.80 -24.22
N LYS A 68 -27.43 -5.10 -23.94
CA LYS A 68 -28.17 -6.02 -24.81
C LYS A 68 -29.65 -5.65 -24.90
N LYS A 69 -30.27 -5.24 -23.79
CA LYS A 69 -31.67 -4.81 -23.78
C LYS A 69 -31.87 -3.50 -24.55
N GLU A 70 -30.93 -2.56 -24.45
CA GLU A 70 -30.94 -1.34 -25.27
C GLU A 70 -30.79 -1.66 -26.76
N LEU A 71 -29.82 -2.50 -27.13
CA LEU A 71 -29.64 -2.97 -28.51
C LEU A 71 -30.90 -3.67 -29.04
N GLN A 72 -31.57 -4.50 -28.23
CA GLN A 72 -32.83 -5.12 -28.60
C GLN A 72 -33.87 -4.06 -28.99
N ASN A 73 -34.08 -3.05 -28.15
CA ASN A 73 -35.04 -1.97 -28.41
C ASN A 73 -34.69 -1.19 -29.69
N ASP A 74 -33.41 -0.93 -29.94
CA ASP A 74 -32.93 -0.23 -31.13
C ASP A 74 -33.17 -1.05 -32.40
N VAL A 75 -32.98 -2.37 -32.33
CA VAL A 75 -33.24 -3.30 -33.42
C VAL A 75 -34.74 -3.40 -33.72
N GLU A 76 -35.58 -3.50 -32.70
CA GLU A 76 -37.05 -3.47 -32.84
C GLU A 76 -37.49 -2.20 -33.56
N THR A 77 -37.00 -1.05 -33.09
CA THR A 77 -37.38 0.27 -33.61
C THR A 77 -36.88 0.49 -35.03
N LYS A 78 -35.60 0.21 -35.32
CA LYS A 78 -34.99 0.49 -36.63
C LYS A 78 -35.49 -0.43 -37.73
N TYR A 79 -35.78 -1.70 -37.41
CA TYR A 79 -36.15 -2.70 -38.40
C TYR A 79 -37.64 -3.12 -38.34
N GLY A 80 -38.42 -2.55 -37.42
CA GLY A 80 -39.84 -2.88 -37.26
C GLY A 80 -40.05 -4.36 -36.94
N LEU A 81 -39.20 -4.92 -36.08
CA LEU A 81 -39.27 -6.33 -35.69
C LEU A 81 -40.20 -6.52 -34.50
N TYR A 82 -40.77 -7.71 -34.39
CA TYR A 82 -41.44 -8.14 -33.15
C TYR A 82 -40.39 -8.39 -32.07
N GLU A 83 -40.74 -8.09 -30.82
CA GLU A 83 -39.91 -8.28 -29.62
C GLU A 83 -39.21 -9.65 -29.61
N GLU A 84 -39.96 -10.73 -29.78
CA GLU A 84 -39.44 -12.10 -29.84
C GLU A 84 -38.34 -12.29 -30.90
N THR A 85 -38.46 -11.61 -32.05
CA THR A 85 -37.46 -11.73 -33.12
C THR A 85 -36.19 -10.95 -32.80
N ALA A 86 -36.32 -9.75 -32.22
CA ALA A 86 -35.18 -8.96 -31.79
C ALA A 86 -34.45 -9.62 -30.62
N TYR A 87 -35.20 -10.15 -29.65
CA TYR A 87 -34.67 -10.93 -28.54
C TYR A 87 -33.81 -12.10 -29.04
N ARG A 88 -34.35 -12.93 -29.94
CA ARG A 88 -33.60 -14.07 -30.49
C ARG A 88 -32.37 -13.66 -31.29
N LEU A 89 -32.36 -12.49 -31.93
CA LEU A 89 -31.16 -11.98 -32.59
C LEU A 89 -30.08 -11.59 -31.57
N VAL A 90 -30.45 -10.86 -30.52
CA VAL A 90 -29.51 -10.26 -29.56
C VAL A 90 -29.07 -11.22 -28.45
N PHE A 91 -29.97 -12.03 -27.92
CA PHE A 91 -29.74 -12.89 -26.75
C PHE A 91 -29.49 -14.36 -27.10
N GLU A 92 -29.74 -14.79 -28.34
CA GLU A 92 -29.49 -16.19 -28.75
C GLU A 92 -28.57 -16.29 -29.96
N THR A 93 -28.90 -15.62 -31.08
CA THR A 93 -28.25 -15.86 -32.38
C THR A 93 -26.87 -15.22 -32.47
N TYR A 94 -26.74 -13.98 -32.01
CA TYR A 94 -25.51 -13.19 -32.07
C TYR A 94 -25.01 -12.77 -30.68
N SER A 95 -25.43 -13.51 -29.64
CA SER A 95 -25.21 -13.16 -28.23
C SER A 95 -23.73 -13.01 -27.90
N ASP A 96 -22.92 -13.96 -28.33
CA ASP A 96 -21.48 -14.03 -28.02
C ASP A 96 -20.71 -12.96 -28.81
N GLU A 97 -21.08 -12.72 -30.07
CA GLU A 97 -20.46 -11.68 -30.89
C GLU A 97 -20.79 -10.27 -30.40
N ILE A 98 -22.00 -10.08 -29.86
CA ILE A 98 -22.40 -8.80 -29.24
C ILE A 98 -21.64 -8.58 -27.92
N GLU A 99 -21.51 -9.62 -27.07
CA GLU A 99 -20.69 -9.51 -25.85
C GLU A 99 -19.23 -9.23 -26.19
N GLY A 100 -18.65 -9.96 -27.14
CA GLY A 100 -17.29 -9.73 -27.61
C GLY A 100 -17.09 -8.28 -28.08
N ALA A 101 -18.03 -7.73 -28.85
CA ALA A 101 -17.98 -6.34 -29.29
C ALA A 101 -18.15 -5.33 -28.14
N LEU A 102 -18.91 -5.66 -27.10
CA LEU A 102 -19.02 -4.83 -25.90
C LEU A 102 -17.71 -4.83 -25.11
N TYR A 103 -17.09 -5.99 -24.92
CA TYR A 103 -15.77 -6.10 -24.27
C TYR A 103 -14.68 -5.33 -25.04
N GLU A 104 -14.67 -5.41 -26.37
CA GLU A 104 -13.72 -4.65 -27.20
C GLU A 104 -13.91 -3.12 -27.10
N ARG A 105 -15.10 -2.67 -26.72
CA ARG A 105 -15.46 -1.26 -26.58
C ARG A 105 -15.48 -0.79 -25.13
N ASP A 106 -15.22 -1.69 -24.17
CA ASP A 106 -15.16 -1.37 -22.76
C ASP A 106 -13.92 -0.53 -22.46
N ASN A 107 -14.14 0.60 -21.80
CA ASN A 107 -13.08 1.50 -21.38
C ASN A 107 -13.03 1.69 -19.86
N SER A 108 -13.81 0.90 -19.12
CA SER A 108 -13.78 0.91 -17.67
C SER A 108 -12.55 0.19 -17.11
N ASP A 109 -12.01 0.71 -16.01
CA ASP A 109 -10.84 0.17 -15.31
C ASP A 109 -11.08 0.28 -13.81
N VAL A 110 -11.63 -0.81 -13.25
CA VAL A 110 -12.05 -0.89 -11.85
C VAL A 110 -10.91 -0.52 -10.90
N VAL A 111 -9.72 -1.06 -11.13
CA VAL A 111 -8.57 -0.85 -10.25
C VAL A 111 -8.11 0.59 -10.30
N LYS A 112 -8.05 1.19 -11.50
CA LYS A 112 -7.68 2.59 -11.65
C LYS A 112 -8.69 3.54 -11.00
N ASP A 113 -9.98 3.27 -11.13
CA ASP A 113 -11.03 4.07 -10.53
C ASP A 113 -11.02 3.94 -8.99
N LEU A 114 -10.84 2.72 -8.45
CA LEU A 114 -10.67 2.50 -7.02
C LEU A 114 -9.43 3.22 -6.47
N LEU A 115 -8.28 3.12 -7.16
CA LEU A 115 -7.05 3.80 -6.73
C LEU A 115 -7.20 5.32 -6.76
N LYS A 116 -7.97 5.87 -7.70
CA LYS A 116 -8.31 7.29 -7.73
C LYS A 116 -9.12 7.74 -6.51
N ASN A 117 -10.01 6.89 -6.01
CA ASN A 117 -10.83 7.18 -4.82
C ASN A 117 -10.07 6.95 -3.50
N THR A 118 -9.04 6.10 -3.50
CA THR A 118 -8.24 5.71 -2.32
C THR A 118 -7.45 6.87 -1.69
N GLY A 119 -7.03 7.82 -2.52
CA GLY A 119 -6.19 8.94 -2.10
C GLY A 119 -4.77 8.50 -1.72
N ASP A 120 -4.09 9.39 -1.00
CA ASP A 120 -2.67 9.26 -0.70
C ASP A 120 -2.42 8.62 0.69
N PHE A 121 -1.21 8.13 0.88
CA PHE A 121 -0.76 7.51 2.12
C PHE A 121 0.54 8.13 2.61
N SER A 122 0.74 8.09 3.94
CA SER A 122 2.09 8.22 4.48
C SER A 122 2.90 7.00 4.06
N ILE A 123 3.94 7.22 3.26
CA ILE A 123 4.84 6.21 2.73
C ILE A 123 6.25 6.54 3.23
N PHE A 124 7.08 5.54 3.46
CA PHE A 124 8.46 5.76 3.83
C PHE A 124 9.44 4.86 3.08
N ILE A 125 10.68 5.34 2.98
CA ILE A 125 11.81 4.56 2.50
C ILE A 125 12.76 4.31 3.67
N ASP A 126 13.00 3.05 4.00
CA ASP A 126 14.02 2.66 4.96
C ASP A 126 15.42 2.88 4.38
N THR A 127 16.20 3.73 5.05
CA THR A 127 17.55 4.03 4.62
C THR A 127 18.50 2.84 4.83
N GLY A 128 18.14 1.86 5.63
CA GLY A 128 18.99 0.75 6.06
C GLY A 128 20.00 1.16 7.14
N LEU A 129 19.71 2.22 7.88
CA LEU A 129 20.45 2.59 9.10
C LEU A 129 19.57 2.30 10.31
N GLU A 130 19.86 1.20 10.99
CA GLU A 130 19.27 0.85 12.28
C GLU A 130 20.00 1.57 13.40
N ILE A 131 19.22 2.09 14.34
CA ILE A 131 19.65 2.84 15.52
C ILE A 131 19.35 1.98 16.73
N GLU A 132 20.37 1.79 17.57
CA GLU A 132 20.29 0.98 18.77
C GLU A 132 19.30 1.58 19.78
N ASP A 133 18.77 0.72 20.66
CA ASP A 133 17.94 1.12 21.78
C ASP A 133 18.77 1.77 22.90
N GLY A 134 18.08 2.26 23.92
CA GLY A 134 18.73 2.76 25.13
C GLY A 134 19.21 4.21 25.04
N SER A 135 18.67 5.02 24.13
CA SER A 135 19.16 6.39 23.93
C SER A 135 19.05 7.30 25.17
N TYR A 136 18.17 6.95 26.11
CA TYR A 136 18.04 7.57 27.43
C TYR A 136 19.27 7.39 28.33
N ARG A 137 20.15 6.42 28.04
CA ARG A 137 21.42 6.18 28.77
C ARG A 137 22.64 6.70 28.03
N TRP A 138 22.49 7.13 26.77
CA TRP A 138 23.63 7.47 25.95
C TRP A 138 24.35 8.72 26.44
N GLU A 139 25.67 8.63 26.47
CA GLU A 139 26.50 9.79 26.66
C GLU A 139 26.47 10.73 25.44
N ARG A 140 26.90 11.98 25.64
CA ARG A 140 26.97 12.97 24.56
C ARG A 140 27.89 12.51 23.41
N SER A 141 28.90 11.71 23.72
CA SER A 141 29.83 11.11 22.76
C SER A 141 29.09 10.14 21.82
N GLU A 142 28.28 9.22 22.35
CA GLU A 142 27.46 8.26 21.62
C GLU A 142 26.39 8.96 20.75
N GLN A 143 25.64 9.91 21.33
CA GLN A 143 24.70 10.73 20.55
C GLN A 143 25.39 11.44 19.38
N THR A 144 26.64 11.87 19.56
CA THR A 144 27.41 12.52 18.50
C THR A 144 27.88 11.53 17.43
N GLN A 145 28.15 10.28 17.79
CA GLN A 145 28.44 9.22 16.82
C GLN A 145 27.21 8.91 15.96
N TRP A 146 26.04 8.76 16.57
CA TRP A 146 24.79 8.54 15.86
C TRP A 146 24.40 9.72 14.97
N LEU A 147 24.50 10.96 15.48
CA LEU A 147 24.31 12.16 14.65
C LEU A 147 25.22 12.14 13.41
N ARG A 148 26.50 11.78 13.55
CA ARG A 148 27.42 11.67 12.41
C ARG A 148 27.01 10.58 11.42
N LYS A 149 26.50 9.44 11.89
CA LYS A 149 25.98 8.37 11.03
C LYS A 149 24.75 8.84 10.23
N ILE A 150 23.77 9.47 10.89
CA ILE A 150 22.58 10.06 10.25
C ILE A 150 23.00 11.10 9.21
N LYS A 151 23.84 12.08 9.60
CA LYS A 151 24.30 13.14 8.68
C LYS A 151 25.02 12.58 7.47
N ARG A 152 25.86 11.56 7.65
CA ARG A 152 26.54 10.89 6.53
C ARG A 152 25.54 10.19 5.61
N LYS A 153 24.57 9.49 6.19
CA LYS A 153 23.55 8.74 5.45
C LYS A 153 22.69 9.66 4.58
N LEU A 154 22.29 10.80 5.14
CA LEU A 154 21.43 11.80 4.50
C LEU A 154 22.21 12.93 3.80
N LYS A 155 23.54 12.81 3.68
CA LYS A 155 24.44 13.79 3.05
C LYS A 155 24.29 15.22 3.63
N ILE A 156 24.05 15.34 4.93
CA ILE A 156 23.92 16.61 5.65
C ILE A 156 25.31 17.14 6.03
N THR A 157 25.65 18.34 5.56
CA THR A 157 26.91 19.04 5.91
C THR A 157 26.69 20.16 6.93
N SER A 158 25.54 20.84 6.88
CA SER A 158 25.18 21.91 7.81
C SER A 158 24.96 21.39 9.24
N SER A 159 25.15 22.25 10.24
CA SER A 159 24.83 21.97 11.65
C SER A 159 23.45 22.46 12.07
N GLN A 160 22.70 23.13 11.20
CA GLN A 160 21.44 23.79 11.57
C GLN A 160 20.36 22.83 12.12
N TRP A 161 20.40 21.55 11.73
CA TRP A 161 19.46 20.53 12.21
C TRP A 161 20.03 19.65 13.33
N ASP A 162 21.26 19.90 13.79
CA ASP A 162 21.93 19.01 14.74
C ASP A 162 21.16 18.87 16.06
N ASN A 163 20.53 19.96 16.53
CA ASN A 163 19.73 19.92 17.76
C ASN A 163 18.45 19.12 17.57
N ASN A 164 17.74 19.29 16.46
CA ASN A 164 16.51 18.55 16.19
C ASN A 164 16.78 17.05 15.97
N ILE A 165 17.85 16.70 15.25
CA ILE A 165 18.25 15.29 15.07
C ILE A 165 18.64 14.67 16.42
N ARG A 166 19.29 15.42 17.31
CA ARG A 166 19.61 14.92 18.66
C ARG A 166 18.36 14.74 19.52
N LEU A 167 17.38 15.63 19.40
CA LEU A 167 16.10 15.48 20.08
C LEU A 167 15.40 14.20 19.59
N MET A 168 15.31 14.02 18.27
CA MET A 168 14.79 12.81 17.62
C MET A 168 15.47 11.53 18.13
N LEU A 169 16.80 11.51 18.17
CA LEU A 169 17.57 10.39 18.73
C LEU A 169 17.23 10.12 20.20
N SER A 170 17.02 11.17 21.00
CA SER A 170 16.77 11.03 22.45
C SER A 170 15.36 10.56 22.75
N GLN A 171 14.38 10.93 21.91
CA GLN A 171 12.98 10.53 22.08
C GLN A 171 12.69 9.14 21.50
N ALA A 172 13.40 8.73 20.44
CA ALA A 172 13.38 7.36 19.92
C ALA A 172 14.17 6.39 20.83
N SER A 173 13.73 6.28 22.08
CA SER A 173 14.46 5.61 23.17
C SER A 173 14.61 4.10 23.01
N TYR A 174 13.71 3.45 22.26
CA TYR A 174 13.80 2.04 21.89
C TYR A 174 14.46 1.81 20.51
N GLY A 175 15.17 2.81 19.99
CA GLY A 175 15.86 2.72 18.71
C GLY A 175 14.89 2.54 17.54
N GLY A 176 15.37 1.90 16.48
CA GLY A 176 14.60 1.59 15.28
C GLY A 176 15.30 2.01 13.99
N ASN A 177 14.55 2.03 12.89
CA ASN A 177 15.09 2.29 11.56
C ASN A 177 15.00 3.79 11.24
N LEU A 178 16.09 4.37 10.74
CA LEU A 178 16.05 5.69 10.12
C LEU A 178 15.35 5.60 8.76
N VAL A 179 14.22 6.28 8.65
CA VAL A 179 13.39 6.32 7.45
C VAL A 179 13.19 7.75 6.94
N VAL A 180 12.82 7.88 5.68
CA VAL A 180 12.43 9.15 5.06
C VAL A 180 10.99 9.01 4.59
N TYR A 181 10.11 9.87 5.11
CA TYR A 181 8.70 9.87 4.78
C TYR A 181 8.39 10.75 3.56
N LEU A 182 7.35 10.36 2.84
CA LEU A 182 6.68 11.10 1.77
C LEU A 182 5.17 10.85 1.87
N TYR A 183 4.38 11.72 1.27
CA TYR A 183 2.93 11.57 1.19
C TYR A 183 2.52 11.53 -0.28
N ASP A 184 2.07 10.37 -0.75
CA ASP A 184 1.78 10.16 -2.17
C ASP A 184 0.82 8.97 -2.39
N SER A 185 0.30 8.87 -3.60
CA SER A 185 -0.53 7.76 -4.05
C SER A 185 0.31 6.51 -4.31
N VAL A 186 -0.30 5.33 -4.10
CA VAL A 186 0.34 4.05 -4.44
C VAL A 186 0.66 3.96 -5.93
N GLN A 187 -0.17 4.56 -6.79
CA GLN A 187 0.05 4.58 -8.25
C GLN A 187 1.40 5.22 -8.61
N ASN A 188 1.75 6.32 -7.94
CA ASN A 188 3.02 7.01 -8.17
C ASN A 188 4.23 6.23 -7.66
N MET A 189 4.03 5.16 -6.89
CA MET A 189 5.07 4.27 -6.41
C MET A 189 5.36 3.09 -7.34
N LEU A 190 4.64 2.98 -8.46
CA LEU A 190 4.78 1.89 -9.43
C LEU A 190 5.44 2.37 -10.73
N THR A 191 6.09 1.45 -11.43
CA THR A 191 6.57 1.67 -12.81
C THR A 191 5.79 0.81 -13.80
N ASP A 192 6.17 0.86 -15.08
CA ASP A 192 5.63 0.02 -16.15
C ASP A 192 6.16 -1.43 -16.14
N ASN A 193 6.87 -1.82 -15.09
CA ASN A 193 7.43 -3.15 -14.84
C ASN A 193 8.58 -3.59 -15.75
N GLU A 194 8.96 -2.79 -16.76
CA GLU A 194 10.12 -3.10 -17.60
C GLU A 194 11.44 -2.83 -16.87
N LYS A 195 11.46 -1.75 -16.08
CA LYS A 195 12.59 -1.35 -15.25
C LYS A 195 12.09 -0.67 -13.99
N ASP A 196 12.77 -0.92 -12.86
CA ASP A 196 12.52 -0.19 -11.61
C ASP A 196 13.52 0.97 -11.46
N TRP A 197 13.20 1.92 -10.58
CA TRP A 197 14.04 3.07 -10.32
C TRP A 197 15.40 2.67 -9.73
N GLU A 198 16.43 3.47 -10.03
CA GLU A 198 17.78 3.25 -9.50
C GLU A 198 18.11 4.19 -8.35
N SER A 199 17.42 5.33 -8.27
CA SER A 199 17.63 6.34 -7.24
C SER A 199 16.37 7.11 -6.87
N VAL A 200 16.43 7.74 -5.70
CA VAL A 200 15.43 8.69 -5.21
C VAL A 200 16.13 9.93 -4.67
N SER A 201 15.56 11.10 -4.97
CA SER A 201 16.01 12.40 -4.46
C SER A 201 14.92 13.02 -3.61
N PHE A 202 15.30 13.55 -2.46
CA PHE A 202 14.39 14.19 -1.53
C PHE A 202 14.68 15.69 -1.41
N THR A 203 13.63 16.49 -1.30
CA THR A 203 13.67 17.91 -0.95
C THR A 203 12.81 18.16 0.29
N ASN A 204 13.31 18.96 1.23
CA ASN A 204 12.70 19.19 2.54
C ASN A 204 12.35 17.89 3.30
N PRO A 205 13.25 16.90 3.37
CA PRO A 205 12.89 15.57 3.83
C PRO A 205 12.35 15.58 5.28
N ALA A 206 11.20 14.93 5.45
CA ALA A 206 10.70 14.48 6.74
C ALA A 206 11.38 13.15 7.09
N ILE A 207 12.14 13.12 8.18
CA ILE A 207 12.84 11.92 8.62
C ILE A 207 12.32 11.47 9.98
N ALA A 208 12.36 10.17 10.21
CA ALA A 208 11.97 9.60 11.50
C ALA A 208 12.87 8.42 11.87
N ILE A 209 12.91 8.12 13.16
CA ILE A 209 13.39 6.84 13.69
C ILE A 209 12.14 6.10 14.12
N ILE A 210 11.84 4.97 13.49
CA ILE A 210 10.61 4.22 13.76
C ILE A 210 10.94 2.81 14.22
N ASN A 211 10.24 2.34 15.25
CA ASN A 211 10.28 0.96 15.72
C ASN A 211 8.90 0.35 15.59
N THR A 212 8.69 -0.39 14.50
CA THR A 212 7.42 -1.04 14.17
C THR A 212 7.15 -2.30 15.00
N ALA A 213 8.09 -2.71 15.87
CA ALA A 213 7.96 -3.88 16.75
C ALA A 213 7.29 -3.54 18.07
N CYS A 214 7.56 -2.35 18.63
CA CYS A 214 7.10 -1.95 19.95
C CYS A 214 6.46 -0.55 20.02
N GLY A 215 6.37 0.16 18.90
CA GLY A 215 5.68 1.44 18.82
C GLY A 215 6.43 2.62 19.44
N SER A 216 7.73 2.71 19.15
CA SER A 216 8.58 3.84 19.55
C SER A 216 9.03 4.63 18.33
N GLY A 217 9.27 5.92 18.50
CA GLY A 217 9.90 6.73 17.48
C GLY A 217 9.85 8.21 17.78
N ASP A 218 10.56 8.98 16.96
CA ASP A 218 10.41 10.43 16.86
C ASP A 218 10.82 10.87 15.45
N HIS A 219 10.49 12.11 15.09
CA HIS A 219 10.72 12.66 13.75
C HIS A 219 11.26 14.09 13.78
N THR A 220 11.82 14.53 12.65
CA THR A 220 12.14 15.94 12.40
C THR A 220 12.08 16.26 10.92
N HIS A 221 11.90 17.54 10.61
CA HIS A 221 11.93 18.05 9.24
C HIS A 221 13.26 18.74 8.93
N LEU A 222 13.84 18.44 7.76
CA LEU A 222 15.07 19.06 7.28
C LEU A 222 14.74 20.10 6.19
N LYS A 223 13.95 21.11 6.53
CA LYS A 223 13.52 22.16 5.59
C LYS A 223 14.73 22.86 4.94
N GLY A 224 14.73 22.95 3.61
CA GLY A 224 15.82 23.47 2.78
C GLY A 224 16.94 22.48 2.49
N HIS A 225 16.88 21.24 2.99
CA HIS A 225 17.84 20.18 2.64
C HIS A 225 17.39 19.43 1.39
N THR A 226 18.37 19.03 0.57
CA THR A 226 18.15 18.12 -0.55
C THR A 226 19.25 17.08 -0.57
N PHE A 227 18.88 15.82 -0.82
CA PHE A 227 19.85 14.75 -1.03
C PHE A 227 19.27 13.62 -1.89
N SER A 228 20.16 12.83 -2.49
CA SER A 228 19.78 11.64 -3.26
C SER A 228 20.44 10.39 -2.71
N MET A 229 19.76 9.26 -2.81
CA MET A 229 20.29 7.94 -2.44
C MET A 229 19.88 6.87 -3.45
N PRO A 230 20.64 5.76 -3.56
CA PRO A 230 20.21 4.63 -4.37
C PRO A 230 18.86 4.09 -3.86
N PHE A 231 17.99 3.71 -4.78
CA PHE A 231 16.68 3.16 -4.47
C PHE A 231 16.73 1.63 -4.35
N VAL A 232 15.94 1.11 -3.39
CA VAL A 232 15.75 -0.32 -3.15
C VAL A 232 14.27 -0.51 -2.85
N ARG A 233 13.52 -1.12 -3.78
CA ARG A 233 12.07 -1.32 -3.66
C ARG A 233 11.64 -2.04 -2.41
N ALA A 234 12.40 -3.06 -2.01
CA ALA A 234 12.14 -3.81 -0.78
C ALA A 234 12.19 -2.95 0.50
N ASN A 235 12.63 -1.70 0.41
CA ASN A 235 12.66 -0.75 1.52
C ASN A 235 11.55 0.31 1.44
N LEU A 236 10.65 0.25 0.46
CA LEU A 236 9.54 1.19 0.29
C LEU A 236 8.27 0.61 0.91
N PHE A 237 7.68 1.34 1.86
CA PHE A 237 6.55 0.86 2.63
C PHE A 237 5.46 1.90 2.79
N ILE A 238 4.21 1.45 2.74
CA ILE A 238 3.04 2.17 3.24
C ILE A 238 3.08 2.07 4.77
N ASP A 239 3.03 3.20 5.48
CA ASP A 239 3.19 3.22 6.95
C ASP A 239 2.17 2.31 7.65
N LYS A 240 0.91 2.37 7.21
CA LYS A 240 -0.20 1.55 7.74
C LYS A 240 0.00 0.04 7.59
N TYR A 241 0.97 -0.41 6.79
CA TYR A 241 1.28 -1.84 6.63
C TYR A 241 1.77 -2.50 7.94
N PHE A 242 2.24 -1.69 8.89
CA PHE A 242 2.73 -2.17 10.18
C PHE A 242 1.67 -2.01 11.27
N LYS A 243 1.62 -2.98 12.19
CA LYS A 243 0.76 -2.90 13.38
C LYS A 243 1.07 -1.63 14.18
N TYR A 244 2.34 -1.43 14.55
CA TYR A 244 2.82 -0.20 15.16
C TYR A 244 3.32 0.76 14.08
N ASN A 245 2.40 1.15 13.18
CA ASN A 245 2.65 2.20 12.22
C ASN A 245 2.87 3.53 12.94
N TYR A 246 3.88 4.29 12.49
CA TYR A 246 4.35 5.43 13.24
C TYR A 246 3.31 6.57 13.24
N VAL A 247 2.63 6.77 12.12
CA VAL A 247 1.77 7.94 11.92
C VAL A 247 0.50 7.82 12.75
N SER A 248 -0.26 6.74 12.62
CA SER A 248 -1.56 6.62 13.29
C SER A 248 -1.48 5.88 14.63
N ALA A 249 -0.78 4.75 14.68
CA ALA A 249 -0.78 3.90 15.88
C ALA A 249 0.14 4.42 17.00
N VAL A 250 1.26 5.07 16.65
CA VAL A 250 2.24 5.57 17.64
C VAL A 250 2.02 7.04 17.96
N CYS A 251 1.94 7.90 16.94
CA CYS A 251 1.90 9.35 17.14
C CYS A 251 0.53 10.01 16.98
N ASP A 252 -0.49 9.28 16.48
CA ASP A 252 -1.85 9.79 16.22
C ASP A 252 -1.85 11.09 15.38
N MET A 253 -1.02 11.12 14.33
CA MET A 253 -0.85 12.23 13.40
C MET A 253 -1.74 12.09 12.17
N THR A 254 -1.98 13.21 11.49
CA THR A 254 -2.61 13.21 10.17
C THR A 254 -1.67 12.57 9.13
N GLN A 255 -2.24 11.95 8.08
CA GLN A 255 -1.45 11.24 7.07
C GLN A 255 -0.56 12.16 6.23
N ASP A 256 -0.98 13.41 6.07
CA ASP A 256 -0.30 14.46 5.30
C ASP A 256 0.80 15.20 6.08
N TRP A 257 1.17 14.74 7.28
CA TRP A 257 2.18 15.41 8.13
C TRP A 257 3.53 15.65 7.44
N CYS A 258 3.84 14.87 6.41
CA CYS A 258 5.06 14.93 5.62
C CYS A 258 4.85 15.46 4.18
N GLU A 259 3.75 16.18 3.90
CA GLU A 259 3.45 16.71 2.55
C GLU A 259 4.55 17.61 1.96
N ASP A 260 5.32 18.30 2.83
CA ASP A 260 6.47 19.12 2.44
C ASP A 260 7.66 18.28 1.92
N SER A 261 7.70 16.97 2.22
CA SER A 261 8.78 16.04 1.90
C SER A 261 8.62 15.45 0.51
N ILE A 262 9.23 16.11 -0.47
CA ILE A 262 9.07 15.76 -1.88
C ILE A 262 10.10 14.70 -2.27
N ALA A 263 9.63 13.55 -2.77
CA ALA A 263 10.46 12.50 -3.35
C ALA A 263 10.37 12.51 -4.88
N VAL A 264 11.53 12.40 -5.55
CA VAL A 264 11.61 12.27 -7.01
C VAL A 264 12.44 11.04 -7.34
N PHE A 265 11.78 10.06 -7.96
CA PHE A 265 12.40 8.80 -8.39
C PHE A 265 13.04 8.95 -9.77
N SER A 266 14.12 8.22 -10.01
CA SER A 266 14.85 8.27 -11.28
C SER A 266 15.45 6.91 -11.66
N TYR A 267 15.54 6.67 -12.97
CA TYR A 267 16.25 5.53 -13.56
C TYR A 267 17.77 5.73 -13.62
N ASP A 268 18.26 6.92 -13.27
CA ASP A 268 19.69 7.21 -13.20
C ASP A 268 20.29 6.75 -11.87
N SER A 269 21.42 6.05 -11.94
CA SER A 269 22.18 5.69 -10.76
C SER A 269 22.78 6.93 -10.07
N VAL A 270 22.86 6.90 -8.74
CA VAL A 270 23.57 7.91 -7.95
C VAL A 270 24.74 7.30 -7.20
N LYS A 271 25.77 8.11 -6.93
CA LYS A 271 26.90 7.67 -6.11
C LYS A 271 26.44 7.30 -4.69
N GLY A 272 26.78 6.09 -4.29
CA GLY A 272 26.50 5.55 -2.96
C GLY A 272 26.36 4.03 -3.01
N LYS A 273 26.55 3.37 -1.87
CA LYS A 273 26.20 1.95 -1.74
C LYS A 273 24.69 1.83 -1.61
N LYS A 274 24.07 0.91 -2.36
CA LYS A 274 22.66 0.52 -2.14
C LYS A 274 22.48 0.14 -0.66
N SER A 275 21.35 0.53 -0.08
CA SER A 275 20.98 0.10 1.26
C SER A 275 20.87 -1.43 1.30
N THR A 276 21.12 -2.00 2.47
CA THR A 276 20.69 -3.37 2.75
C THR A 276 19.17 -3.43 2.70
N ILE A 277 18.65 -4.60 2.32
CA ILE A 277 17.22 -4.87 2.38
C ILE A 277 16.78 -4.71 3.84
N SER A 278 15.70 -3.97 4.03
CA SER A 278 15.12 -3.70 5.34
C SER A 278 14.58 -4.99 5.98
N PRO A 279 14.83 -5.24 7.27
CA PRO A 279 14.21 -6.37 7.99
C PRO A 279 12.71 -6.12 8.27
N LEU A 280 12.20 -4.92 8.05
CA LEU A 280 10.83 -4.54 8.42
C LEU A 280 9.78 -5.37 7.67
N ALA A 281 10.01 -5.72 6.40
CA ALA A 281 9.10 -6.58 5.64
C ALA A 281 8.92 -7.95 6.30
N ASP A 282 10.04 -8.60 6.66
CA ASP A 282 10.03 -9.90 7.32
C ASP A 282 9.34 -9.83 8.69
N GLN A 283 9.57 -8.75 9.43
CA GLN A 283 8.93 -8.51 10.71
C GLN A 283 7.41 -8.38 10.57
N ALA A 284 6.93 -7.61 9.59
CA ALA A 284 5.50 -7.46 9.33
C ALA A 284 4.85 -8.78 8.88
N LEU A 285 5.54 -9.57 8.07
CA LEU A 285 5.07 -10.91 7.69
C LEU A 285 5.00 -11.85 8.90
N GLN A 286 5.97 -11.77 9.80
CA GLN A 286 5.96 -12.54 11.04
C GLN A 286 4.81 -12.13 11.97
N ASP A 287 4.54 -10.83 12.10
CA ASP A 287 3.43 -10.31 12.89
C ASP A 287 2.06 -10.80 12.37
N ARG A 288 1.86 -10.80 11.04
CA ARG A 288 0.65 -11.39 10.42
C ARG A 288 0.51 -12.87 10.71
N LYS A 289 1.59 -13.64 10.61
CA LYS A 289 1.56 -15.09 10.97
C LYS A 289 1.12 -15.29 12.41
N TYR A 290 1.61 -14.48 13.34
CA TYR A 290 1.16 -14.53 14.73
C TYR A 290 -0.32 -14.21 14.87
N ALA A 291 -0.81 -13.15 14.20
CA ALA A 291 -2.23 -12.79 14.20
C ALA A 291 -3.12 -13.91 13.62
N GLU A 292 -2.70 -14.57 12.54
CA GLU A 292 -3.43 -15.70 11.96
C GLU A 292 -3.50 -16.91 12.89
N ILE A 293 -2.37 -17.27 13.52
CA ILE A 293 -2.31 -18.36 14.50
C ILE A 293 -3.26 -18.05 15.66
N PHE A 294 -3.25 -16.82 16.15
CA PHE A 294 -4.15 -16.38 17.20
C PHE A 294 -5.63 -16.47 16.80
N LYS A 295 -5.97 -16.02 15.59
CA LYS A 295 -7.34 -16.10 15.02
C LYS A 295 -7.84 -17.55 14.92
N LYS A 296 -6.94 -18.50 14.64
CA LYS A 296 -7.22 -19.95 14.62
C LYS A 296 -7.31 -20.60 16.02
N GLY A 297 -7.17 -19.80 17.09
CA GLY A 297 -7.25 -20.26 18.48
C GLY A 297 -5.91 -20.63 19.11
N GLY A 298 -4.80 -20.53 18.37
CA GLY A 298 -3.45 -20.80 18.87
C GLY A 298 -2.79 -19.57 19.52
N CYS A 299 -1.52 -19.73 19.90
CA CYS A 299 -0.59 -18.66 20.21
C CYS A 299 0.85 -19.17 19.97
N THR A 300 1.82 -18.27 19.83
CA THR A 300 3.20 -18.64 19.45
C THR A 300 4.18 -18.28 20.56
N PHE A 301 5.15 -19.17 20.84
CA PHE A 301 6.22 -18.84 21.77
C PHE A 301 7.10 -17.73 21.20
N GLY A 302 7.37 -16.69 21.99
CA GLY A 302 8.16 -15.53 21.58
C GLY A 302 7.38 -14.43 20.83
N ASP A 303 6.07 -14.58 20.63
CA ASP A 303 5.23 -13.45 20.22
C ASP A 303 5.10 -12.48 21.40
N MET A 304 5.66 -11.27 21.25
CA MET A 304 5.70 -10.28 22.33
C MET A 304 4.43 -9.44 22.42
N ASP A 305 3.45 -9.66 21.55
CA ASP A 305 2.16 -9.02 21.63
C ASP A 305 1.23 -9.75 22.59
N MET A 306 1.12 -9.25 23.82
CA MET A 306 0.23 -9.81 24.84
C MET A 306 -1.23 -9.92 24.38
N THR A 307 -1.70 -9.07 23.47
CA THR A 307 -3.10 -9.13 23.01
C THR A 307 -3.41 -10.38 22.18
N ARG A 308 -2.39 -11.09 21.70
CA ARG A 308 -2.50 -12.35 20.95
C ARG A 308 -2.31 -13.60 21.82
N HIS A 309 -2.54 -13.48 23.13
CA HIS A 309 -2.51 -14.60 24.07
C HIS A 309 -3.75 -14.61 24.94
N ARG A 310 -4.27 -15.81 25.23
CA ARG A 310 -5.45 -16.03 26.09
C ARG A 310 -4.99 -16.47 27.49
N ASP A 311 -5.81 -16.14 28.48
CA ASP A 311 -5.65 -16.61 29.86
C ASP A 311 -4.29 -16.25 30.49
N ILE A 312 -3.73 -15.11 30.07
CA ILE A 312 -2.46 -14.60 30.63
C ILE A 312 -2.66 -14.36 32.12
N TYR A 313 -1.74 -14.87 32.93
CA TYR A 313 -1.73 -14.64 34.36
C TYR A 313 -0.42 -13.98 34.77
N TYR A 314 -0.51 -13.19 35.84
CA TYR A 314 0.63 -12.50 36.41
C TYR A 314 1.36 -13.38 37.44
N ILE A 315 2.68 -13.40 37.38
CA ILE A 315 3.57 -14.05 38.34
C ILE A 315 4.17 -12.94 39.21
N ASN A 316 3.78 -12.93 40.48
CA ASN A 316 4.30 -12.00 41.49
C ASN A 316 5.46 -12.62 42.29
N ASP A 317 6.38 -13.30 41.60
CA ASP A 317 7.61 -13.87 42.14
C ASP A 317 8.73 -13.61 41.14
N PHE A 318 9.98 -13.52 41.58
CA PHE A 318 11.08 -13.08 40.73
C PHE A 318 11.49 -14.15 39.68
N PRO A 319 11.57 -13.83 38.38
CA PRO A 319 11.25 -12.54 37.76
C PRO A 319 9.74 -12.28 37.67
N CYS A 320 9.30 -11.10 38.09
CA CYS A 320 7.90 -10.71 38.02
C CYS A 320 7.49 -10.41 36.57
N GLY A 321 6.24 -10.70 36.24
CA GLY A 321 5.74 -10.48 34.89
C GLY A 321 4.52 -11.32 34.53
N SER A 322 4.08 -11.18 33.29
CA SER A 322 2.94 -11.91 32.75
C SER A 322 3.40 -13.17 32.01
N LYS A 323 2.66 -14.27 32.14
CA LYS A 323 2.97 -15.54 31.46
C LYS A 323 1.76 -16.08 30.70
N CYS A 324 2.00 -16.52 29.46
CA CYS A 324 1.02 -17.29 28.72
C CYS A 324 1.07 -18.76 29.18
N PRO A 325 -0.04 -19.35 29.65
CA PRO A 325 -0.06 -20.76 30.04
C PRO A 325 0.07 -21.72 28.85
N HIS A 326 -0.26 -21.26 27.64
CA HIS A 326 -0.41 -22.12 26.45
C HIS A 326 0.90 -22.33 25.69
N CYS A 327 1.64 -21.24 25.40
CA CYS A 327 2.93 -21.34 24.70
C CYS A 327 4.15 -21.11 25.60
N GLY A 328 3.94 -20.59 26.82
CA GLY A 328 5.03 -20.30 27.76
C GLY A 328 5.77 -18.98 27.52
N THR A 329 5.33 -18.13 26.57
CA THR A 329 5.85 -16.76 26.45
C THR A 329 5.72 -16.02 27.77
N PHE A 330 6.76 -15.27 28.13
CA PHE A 330 6.85 -14.51 29.36
C PHE A 330 7.21 -13.06 29.05
N TRP A 331 6.44 -12.13 29.60
CA TRP A 331 6.67 -10.69 29.52
C TRP A 331 7.13 -10.21 30.89
N ILE A 332 8.37 -9.76 30.96
CA ILE A 332 8.96 -9.19 32.16
C ILE A 332 8.40 -7.77 32.34
N ASP A 333 8.09 -7.41 33.59
CA ASP A 333 7.68 -6.05 33.96
C ASP A 333 8.78 -4.99 33.82
#